data_AF-A0A7V8TSY8-F1
#
_entry.id   AF-A0A7V8TSY8-F1
#
_cell.length_a   1.000
_cell.length_b   1.000
_cell.length_c   1.000
_cell.angle_alpha   90.00
_cell.angle_beta   90.00
_cell.angle_gamma   90.00
#
_symmetry.space_group_name_H-M   'P 1'
#
loop_
_entity.id
_entity.type
_entity.pdbx_description
1 polymer ?
#
loop_
_entity_poly.entity_id
_entity_poly.type
_entity_poly.pdbx_seq_one_letter_code
_entity_poly.pdbx_strand_id
1 'polypeptide(L)'
;MAYLLNLEGFLVDGDERMPFKVQISRAEAGDGDDHYVSTISMPTLFSTPRAMRGRSPEEAEATAIRFVDELIGDREVVDENGEPLTPDTNAG
;
A
#
# COMPACT_ATOMS: atom_id res chain seq x y z
N MET A 1 -16.38 -13.67 6.40
CA MET A 1 -15.07 -13.14 6.83
C MET A 1 -14.79 -11.89 6.03
N ALA A 2 -14.61 -10.74 6.70
CA ALA A 2 -14.12 -9.53 6.04
C ALA A 2 -12.61 -9.74 5.77
N TYR A 3 -12.17 -9.53 4.53
CA TYR A 3 -10.74 -9.53 4.21
C TYR A 3 -10.15 -8.22 4.71
N LEU A 4 -9.11 -8.31 5.54
CA LEU A 4 -8.35 -7.18 6.05
C LEU A 4 -6.87 -7.53 6.07
N LEU A 5 -6.08 -6.88 5.22
CA LEU A 5 -4.61 -6.93 5.23
C LEU A 5 -4.08 -5.60 5.76
N ASN A 6 -3.12 -5.66 6.68
CA ASN A 6 -2.38 -4.49 7.13
C ASN A 6 -0.91 -4.70 6.78
N LEU A 7 -0.38 -3.79 5.99
CA LEU A 7 1.03 -3.70 5.65
C LEU A 7 1.57 -2.43 6.32
N GLU A 8 2.56 -2.61 7.17
CA GLU A 8 3.29 -1.51 7.80
C GLU A 8 4.71 -1.55 7.26
N GLY A 9 5.19 -0.40 6.81
CA GLY A 9 6.48 -0.31 6.17
C GLY A 9 7.09 1.06 6.38
N PHE A 10 8.27 1.22 5.84
CA PHE A 10 9.04 2.43 5.92
C PHE A 10 9.58 2.80 4.55
N LEU A 11 9.66 4.10 4.35
CA LEU A 11 10.26 4.69 3.18
C LEU A 11 11.59 5.27 3.58
N VAL A 12 12.64 4.88 2.86
CA VAL A 12 14.00 5.32 3.15
C VAL A 12 14.41 6.37 2.13
N ASP A 13 14.63 7.60 2.59
CA ASP A 13 15.24 8.69 1.83
C ASP A 13 16.61 9.06 2.41
N GLY A 14 17.69 8.48 1.88
CA GLY A 14 19.01 8.66 2.48
C GLY A 14 19.02 8.17 3.93
N ASP A 15 19.16 9.08 4.90
CA ASP A 15 19.14 8.78 6.34
C ASP A 15 17.73 8.89 6.96
N GLU A 16 16.73 9.35 6.22
CA GLU A 16 15.38 9.56 6.74
C GLU A 16 14.52 8.30 6.54
N ARG A 17 13.94 7.79 7.64
CA ARG A 17 13.00 6.65 7.63
C ARG A 17 11.60 7.14 7.95
N MET A 18 10.74 7.20 6.94
CA MET A 18 9.36 7.67 7.06
C MET A 18 8.39 6.48 7.14
N PRO A 19 7.63 6.33 8.25
CA PRO A 19 6.68 5.23 8.37
C PRO A 19 5.47 5.45 7.46
N PHE A 20 4.99 4.38 6.85
CA PHE A 20 3.71 4.34 6.17
C PHE A 20 2.92 3.09 6.54
N LYS A 21 1.61 3.16 6.34
CA LYS A 21 0.70 2.05 6.55
C LYS A 21 -0.24 1.91 5.37
N VAL A 22 -0.37 0.71 4.85
CA VAL A 22 -1.35 0.31 3.85
C VAL A 22 -2.35 -0.63 4.51
N GLN A 23 -3.62 -0.29 4.42
CA GLN A 23 -4.72 -1.13 4.89
C GLN A 23 -5.59 -1.52 3.71
N ILE A 24 -5.67 -2.81 3.41
CA ILE A 24 -6.51 -3.35 2.33
C ILE A 24 -7.73 -4.01 2.95
N SER A 25 -8.91 -3.57 2.55
CA SER A 25 -10.17 -4.12 3.04
C SER A 25 -11.09 -4.46 1.88
N ARG A 26 -11.95 -5.47 2.05
CA ARG A 26 -13.00 -5.72 1.08
C ARG A 26 -13.96 -4.53 1.07
N ALA A 27 -14.28 -3.99 -0.10
CA ALA A 27 -15.32 -2.98 -0.26
C ALA A 27 -16.66 -3.58 0.20
N GLU A 28 -17.35 -2.91 1.13
CA GLU A 28 -18.71 -3.31 1.49
C GLU A 28 -19.60 -3.15 0.26
N ALA A 29 -20.27 -4.24 -0.12
CA ALA A 29 -20.93 -4.40 -1.41
C ALA A 29 -21.82 -3.19 -1.77
N GLY A 30 -21.45 -2.52 -2.86
CA GLY A 30 -22.17 -1.37 -3.41
C GLY A 30 -21.43 -0.86 -4.65
N ASP A 31 -21.88 -1.34 -5.81
CA ASP A 31 -21.48 -0.93 -7.16
C ASP A 31 -20.14 -1.48 -7.73
N GLY A 32 -20.25 -2.58 -8.49
CA GLY A 32 -19.24 -2.99 -9.49
C GLY A 32 -18.22 -4.05 -9.06
N ASP A 33 -17.44 -4.53 -10.04
CA ASP A 33 -16.37 -5.54 -9.92
C ASP A 33 -15.17 -5.12 -9.03
N ASP A 34 -15.25 -3.96 -8.35
CA ASP A 34 -14.21 -3.47 -7.45
C ASP A 34 -14.44 -4.00 -6.04
N HIS A 35 -13.78 -5.12 -5.72
CA HIS A 35 -14.00 -5.80 -4.45
C HIS A 35 -13.10 -5.32 -3.31
N TYR A 36 -12.06 -4.50 -3.54
CA TYR A 36 -11.07 -4.15 -2.52
C TYR A 36 -10.67 -2.67 -2.53
N VAL A 37 -10.46 -2.13 -1.34
CA VAL A 37 -10.00 -0.75 -1.10
C VAL A 37 -8.70 -0.79 -0.30
N SER A 38 -7.65 -0.20 -0.87
CA SER A 38 -6.36 0.07 -0.21
C SER A 38 -6.34 1.50 0.31
N THR A 39 -6.14 1.66 1.61
CA THR A 39 -6.00 2.95 2.28
C THR A 39 -4.55 3.12 2.73
N ILE A 40 -3.90 4.15 2.23
CA ILE A 40 -2.50 4.47 2.54
C ILE A 40 -2.48 5.66 3.49
N SER A 41 -1.79 5.50 4.61
CA SER A 41 -1.55 6.54 5.60
C SER A 41 -0.05 6.80 5.70
N MET A 42 0.36 8.03 5.42
CA MET A 42 1.75 8.46 5.50
C MET A 42 1.82 9.91 5.99
N PRO A 43 1.73 10.14 7.31
CA PRO A 43 1.55 11.47 7.89
C PRO A 43 2.72 12.43 7.63
N THR A 44 3.90 11.92 7.28
CA THR A 44 5.09 12.70 6.92
C THR A 44 4.97 13.38 5.55
N LEU A 45 4.25 12.78 4.59
CA LEU A 45 4.05 13.35 3.25
C LEU A 45 2.65 13.92 3.03
N PHE A 46 1.62 13.33 3.63
CA PHE A 46 0.25 13.82 3.50
C PHE A 46 -0.55 13.63 4.80
N SER A 47 -1.30 14.66 5.19
CA SER A 47 -2.08 14.67 6.43
C SER A 47 -3.37 13.86 6.36
N THR A 48 -3.84 13.52 5.15
CA THR A 48 -5.07 12.75 4.93
C THR A 48 -4.76 11.44 4.21
N PRO A 49 -5.24 10.28 4.71
CA PRO A 49 -5.07 9.00 4.03
C PRO A 49 -5.61 9.02 2.60
N ARG A 50 -4.95 8.28 1.71
CA ARG A 50 -5.38 8.12 0.32
C ARG A 50 -5.98 6.74 0.11
N ALA A 51 -7.15 6.68 -0.51
CA ALA A 51 -7.83 5.42 -0.82
C ALA A 51 -7.74 5.12 -2.32
N MET A 52 -7.47 3.86 -2.66
CA MET A 52 -7.41 3.32 -4.01
C MET A 52 -8.23 2.03 -4.09
N ARG A 53 -8.72 1.70 -5.28
CA ARG A 53 -9.55 0.51 -5.51
C ARG A 53 -8.81 -0.51 -6.37
N GLY A 54 -9.05 -1.79 -6.09
CA GLY A 54 -8.58 -2.92 -6.88
C GLY A 54 -9.66 -4.00 -7.00
N ARG A 55 -9.61 -4.81 -8.05
CA ARG A 55 -10.56 -5.88 -8.30
C ARG A 55 -10.23 -7.14 -7.49
N SER A 56 -8.97 -7.31 -7.11
CA SER A 56 -8.48 -8.34 -6.17
C SER A 56 -7.65 -7.73 -5.03
N PRO A 57 -7.41 -8.47 -3.93
CA PRO A 57 -6.50 -8.03 -2.88
C PRO A 57 -5.10 -7.74 -3.39
N GLU A 58 -4.59 -8.61 -4.28
CA GLU A 58 -3.24 -8.52 -4.85
C GLU A 58 -3.11 -7.32 -5.77
N GLU A 59 -4.14 -7.03 -6.60
CA GLU A 59 -4.16 -5.82 -7.43
C GLU A 59 -4.21 -4.56 -6.55
N ALA A 60 -4.99 -4.59 -5.47
CA ALA A 60 -5.10 -3.49 -4.52
C ALA A 60 -3.78 -3.27 -3.75
N GLU A 61 -3.05 -4.33 -3.43
CA GLU A 61 -1.73 -4.30 -2.80
C GLU A 61 -0.67 -3.75 -3.76
N ALA A 62 -0.55 -4.33 -4.95
CA ALA A 62 0.40 -3.89 -5.96
C ALA A 62 0.18 -2.42 -6.35
N THR A 63 -1.07 -1.99 -6.47
CA THR A 63 -1.42 -0.59 -6.73
C THR A 63 -1.01 0.30 -5.55
N ALA A 64 -1.18 -0.17 -4.31
CA ALA A 64 -0.78 0.59 -3.13
C ALA A 64 0.73 0.74 -3.00
N ILE A 65 1.47 -0.35 -3.20
CA ILE A 65 2.93 -0.35 -3.19
C ILE A 65 3.46 0.51 -4.35
N ARG A 66 2.93 0.37 -5.56
CA ARG A 66 3.33 1.21 -6.70
C ARG A 66 3.04 2.69 -6.47
N PHE A 67 1.89 3.03 -5.88
CA PHE A 67 1.59 4.41 -5.53
C PHE A 67 2.58 4.96 -4.50
N VAL A 68 2.93 4.13 -3.50
CA VAL A 68 3.96 4.47 -2.52
C VAL A 68 5.30 4.67 -3.23
N ASP A 69 5.70 3.81 -4.16
CA ASP A 69 6.93 3.92 -4.94
C ASP A 69 6.95 5.19 -5.84
N GLU A 70 5.90 5.41 -6.61
CA GLU A 70 5.72 6.57 -7.50
C GLU A 70 5.73 7.91 -6.75
N LEU A 71 5.26 7.94 -5.49
CA LEU A 71 5.20 9.19 -4.72
C LEU A 71 6.57 9.76 -4.40
N ILE A 72 7.61 8.94 -4.53
CA ILE A 72 8.90 9.20 -3.93
C ILE A 72 10.07 8.90 -4.88
N GLY A 73 9.80 8.28 -6.04
CA GLY A 73 10.77 8.14 -7.11
C GLY A 73 11.82 7.08 -6.79
N ASP A 74 13.09 7.47 -6.66
CA ASP A 74 14.24 6.56 -6.49
C ASP A 74 14.43 6.02 -5.04
N ARG A 75 13.38 6.03 -4.20
CA ARG A 75 13.49 5.68 -2.77
C ARG A 75 13.09 4.24 -2.47
N GLU A 76 13.72 3.63 -1.47
CA GLU A 76 13.49 2.23 -1.13
C GLU A 76 12.30 2.06 -0.18
N VAL A 77 11.39 1.14 -0.53
CA VAL A 77 10.26 0.71 0.31
C VAL A 77 10.69 -0.53 1.07
N VAL A 78 10.78 -0.45 2.40
CA VAL A 78 11.23 -1.56 3.26
C VAL A 78 10.21 -1.89 4.35
N ASP A 79 10.29 -3.11 4.87
CA ASP A 79 9.49 -3.57 6.01
C ASP A 79 10.09 -3.09 7.36
N GLU A 80 9.60 -3.65 8.47
CA GLU A 80 10.12 -3.35 9.81
C GLU A 80 11.59 -3.79 10.01
N ASN A 81 12.01 -4.86 9.34
CA ASN A 81 13.35 -5.43 9.38
C ASN A 81 14.32 -4.70 8.43
N GLY A 82 13.81 -3.82 7.56
CA GLY A 82 14.60 -3.15 6.53
C GLY A 82 14.75 -4.00 5.27
N GLU A 83 13.95 -5.04 5.09
CA GLU A 83 13.90 -5.84 3.87
C GLU A 83 12.99 -5.18 2.83
N PRO A 84 13.37 -5.17 1.54
CA PRO A 84 12.55 -4.57 0.50
C PRO A 84 11.14 -5.17 0.45
N LEU A 85 10.10 -4.34 0.53
CA LEU A 85 8.72 -4.74 0.25
C LEU A 85 8.55 -4.83 -1.27
N THR A 86 8.98 -5.94 -1.87
CA THR A 86 8.67 -6.22 -3.27
C THR A 86 7.20 -6.62 -3.41
N PRO A 87 6.41 -5.99 -4.30
CA PRO A 87 5.12 -6.55 -4.67
C PRO A 87 5.38 -7.94 -5.26
N ASP A 88 4.75 -8.97 -4.71
CA ASP A 88 4.90 -10.35 -5.16
C ASP A 88 4.40 -10.43 -6.62
N THR A 89 5.31 -10.21 -7.58
CA THR A 89 4.97 -10.04 -9.00
C THR A 89 4.77 -11.40 -9.69
N ASN A 90 4.44 -12.44 -8.93
CA ASN A 90 4.13 -13.79 -9.42
C ASN A 90 2.62 -14.01 -9.60
N ALA A 91 1.89 -12.98 -10.06
CA ALA A 91 0.56 -13.13 -10.61
C ALA A 91 0.61 -13.00 -12.15
N GLY A 92 1.21 -14.00 -12.79
CA GLY A 92 1.28 -14.17 -14.25
C GLY A 92 1.49 -15.63 -14.62
#